data_AF-A0A967RYS7-F1
#
_entry.id   AF-A0A967RYS7-F1
#
_cell.length_a   1.000
_cell.length_b   1.000
_cell.length_c   1.000
_cell.angle_alpha   90.00
_cell.angle_beta   90.00
_cell.angle_gamma   90.00
#
_symmetry.space_group_name_H-M   'P 1'
#
loop_
_entity.id
_entity.type
_entity.pdbx_description
1 polymer ?
#
loop_
_entity_poly.entity_id
_entity_poly.type
_entity_poly.pdbx_seq_one_letter_code
_entity_poly.pdbx_strand_id
1 'polypeptide(L)'
;MRLLDGTGSQVLRDRLIPALVAAGAEISVIGNAADFEWTDTVVAYHLPENAADAEALAAAIGATAVFDDDPDQPIDLTVTIGSDQETS
;
A
#
# COMPACT_ATOMS: atom_id res chain seq x y z
N MET A 1 0.42 9.36 2.79
CA MET A 1 0.27 8.20 1.87
C MET A 1 -1.20 7.80 1.73
N ARG A 2 -1.52 6.99 0.72
CA ARG A 2 -2.86 6.43 0.47
C ARG A 2 -2.87 4.91 0.67
N LEU A 3 -3.93 4.39 1.28
CA LEU A 3 -4.20 2.97 1.44
C LEU A 3 -5.46 2.58 0.64
N LEU A 4 -5.32 1.62 -0.26
CA LEU A 4 -6.38 1.13 -1.15
C LEU A 4 -6.67 -0.34 -0.84
N ASP A 5 -7.93 -0.65 -0.64
CA ASP A 5 -8.41 -2.04 -0.55
C ASP A 5 -8.66 -2.59 -1.95
N GLY A 6 -7.81 -3.52 -2.39
CA GLY A 6 -7.95 -4.25 -3.64
C GLY A 6 -8.62 -5.62 -3.48
N THR A 7 -9.26 -5.89 -2.34
CA THR A 7 -9.89 -7.20 -2.03
C THR A 7 -11.40 -7.12 -1.74
N GLY A 8 -11.91 -5.92 -1.42
CA GLY A 8 -13.26 -5.74 -0.89
C GLY A 8 -13.38 -6.07 0.61
N SER A 9 -12.27 -6.44 1.27
CA SER A 9 -12.23 -6.86 2.68
C SER A 9 -11.74 -5.74 3.58
N GLN A 10 -12.70 -5.05 4.21
CA GLN A 10 -12.40 -4.03 5.22
C GLN A 10 -11.59 -4.61 6.41
N VAL A 11 -11.71 -5.90 6.68
CA VAL A 11 -10.97 -6.58 7.76
C VAL A 11 -9.46 -6.61 7.46
N LEU A 12 -9.06 -6.92 6.22
CA LEU A 12 -7.65 -6.93 5.84
C LEU A 12 -7.05 -5.51 5.91
N ARG A 13 -7.81 -4.54 5.43
CA ARG A 13 -7.45 -3.12 5.52
C ARG A 13 -7.21 -2.69 6.96
N ASP A 14 -8.16 -2.96 7.84
CA ASP A 14 -8.07 -2.53 9.24
C ASP A 14 -6.96 -3.29 10.00
N ARG A 15 -6.62 -4.51 9.58
CA ARG A 15 -5.47 -5.29 10.08
C ARG A 15 -4.13 -4.66 9.73
N LEU A 16 -3.99 -4.09 8.54
CA LEU A 16 -2.71 -3.54 8.06
C LEU A 16 -2.43 -2.12 8.54
N ILE A 17 -3.46 -1.33 8.87
CA ILE A 17 -3.30 0.04 9.37
C ILE A 17 -2.31 0.13 10.55
N PRO A 18 -2.40 -0.69 11.62
CA PRO A 18 -1.45 -0.63 12.72
C PRO A 18 0.00 -0.91 12.32
N ALA A 19 0.23 -1.86 11.40
CA ALA A 19 1.57 -2.22 10.93
C ALA A 19 2.19 -1.08 10.11
N LEU A 20 1.39 -0.48 9.22
CA LEU A 20 1.80 0.69 8.44
C LEU A 20 2.15 1.88 9.37
N VAL A 21 1.28 2.20 10.33
CA VAL A 21 1.53 3.30 11.27
C VAL A 21 2.77 3.04 12.13
N ALA A 22 2.99 1.81 12.58
CA ALA A 22 4.19 1.44 13.33
C ALA A 22 5.49 1.57 12.49
N ALA A 23 5.39 1.43 11.17
CA ALA A 23 6.47 1.65 10.22
C ALA A 23 6.66 3.13 9.83
N GLY A 24 5.92 4.05 10.45
CA GLY A 24 6.05 5.49 10.21
C GLY A 24 5.09 6.05 9.15
N ALA A 25 4.11 5.26 8.69
CA ALA A 25 3.11 5.73 7.75
C ALA A 25 2.20 6.82 8.32
N GLU A 26 2.09 7.94 7.60
CA GLU A 26 1.01 8.91 7.77
C GLU A 26 -0.08 8.66 6.71
N ILE A 27 -1.12 7.92 7.09
CA ILE A 27 -2.23 7.57 6.19
C ILE A 27 -3.18 8.77 6.05
N SER A 28 -3.18 9.40 4.88
CA SER A 28 -4.00 10.58 4.58
C SER A 28 -5.31 10.22 3.88
N VAL A 29 -5.34 9.09 3.17
CA VAL A 29 -6.48 8.62 2.38
C VAL A 29 -6.64 7.12 2.55
N ILE A 30 -7.88 6.68 2.81
CA ILE A 30 -8.26 5.27 2.82
C ILE A 30 -9.40 5.11 1.81
N GLY A 31 -9.29 4.17 0.88
CA GLY A 31 -10.29 3.93 -0.15
C GLY A 31 -10.25 2.51 -0.71
N ASN A 32 -11.00 2.30 -1.78
CA ASN A 32 -10.96 1.06 -2.56
C ASN A 32 -10.05 1.27 -3.77
N ALA A 33 -9.37 0.21 -4.21
CA ALA A 33 -8.72 0.21 -5.51
C ALA A 33 -9.78 0.27 -6.63
N ALA A 34 -9.33 0.54 -7.87
CA ALA A 34 -10.22 0.56 -9.04
C ALA A 34 -10.86 -0.82 -9.31
N ASP A 35 -10.12 -1.88 -8.98
CA ASP A 35 -10.49 -3.28 -9.15
C ASP A 35 -10.23 -4.05 -7.85
N PHE A 36 -10.99 -5.12 -7.62
CA PHE A 36 -10.86 -5.98 -6.43
C PHE A 36 -10.13 -7.30 -6.71
N GLU A 37 -9.41 -7.39 -7.82
CA GLU A 37 -8.71 -8.61 -8.27
C GLU A 37 -7.21 -8.59 -7.93
N TRP A 38 -6.80 -7.74 -6.98
CA TRP A 38 -5.40 -7.65 -6.57
C TRP A 38 -4.98 -8.93 -5.86
N THR A 39 -4.01 -9.63 -6.44
CA THR A 39 -3.46 -10.84 -5.85
C THR A 39 -2.35 -10.50 -4.85
N ASP A 40 -1.45 -9.59 -5.23
CA ASP A 40 -0.30 -9.19 -4.43
C ASP A 40 -0.51 -7.82 -3.78
N THR A 41 -0.04 -7.68 -2.54
CA THR A 41 0.03 -6.38 -1.86
C THR A 41 1.25 -5.63 -2.31
N VAL A 42 1.04 -4.39 -2.70
CA VAL A 42 2.06 -3.56 -3.35
C VAL A 42 2.13 -2.19 -2.70
N VAL A 43 3.36 -1.71 -2.51
CA VAL A 43 3.67 -0.34 -2.11
C VAL A 43 4.23 0.41 -3.32
N ALA A 44 3.38 1.15 -4.02
CA ALA A 44 3.77 1.99 -5.14
C ALA A 44 4.37 3.31 -4.64
N TYR A 45 5.52 3.70 -5.18
CA TYR A 45 6.14 5.01 -4.96
C TYR A 45 6.32 5.74 -6.29
N HIS A 46 6.02 7.03 -6.30
CA HIS A 46 5.99 7.85 -7.53
C HIS A 46 7.17 8.83 -7.63
N LEU A 47 7.86 9.07 -6.51
CA LEU A 47 9.11 9.83 -6.49
C LEU A 47 10.28 8.89 -6.16
N PRO A 48 11.36 8.89 -6.95
CA PRO A 48 12.52 8.02 -6.69
C PRO A 48 13.15 8.22 -5.30
N GLU A 49 13.02 9.40 -4.71
CA GLU A 49 13.51 9.69 -3.35
C GLU A 49 12.78 8.90 -2.25
N ASN A 50 11.55 8.44 -2.52
CA ASN A 50 10.73 7.68 -1.57
C ASN A 50 11.00 6.18 -1.62
N ALA A 51 11.94 5.70 -2.44
CA ALA A 51 12.20 4.27 -2.60
C ALA A 51 12.52 3.57 -1.27
N ALA A 52 13.35 4.20 -0.43
CA ALA A 52 13.72 3.65 0.88
C ALA A 52 12.52 3.54 1.83
N ASP A 53 11.65 4.55 1.86
CA ASP A 53 10.44 4.55 2.67
C ASP A 53 9.44 3.51 2.17
N ALA A 54 9.29 3.38 0.84
CA ALA A 54 8.44 2.37 0.23
C ALA A 54 8.91 0.95 0.56
N GLU A 55 10.22 0.68 0.48
CA GLU A 55 10.81 -0.60 0.86
C GLU A 55 10.60 -0.91 2.35
N ALA A 56 10.77 0.08 3.22
CA ALA A 56 10.55 -0.09 4.66
C ALA A 56 9.09 -0.41 4.98
N LEU A 57 8.14 0.30 4.36
CA LEU A 57 6.72 0.04 4.49
C LEU A 57 6.36 -1.34 3.95
N ALA A 58 6.87 -1.71 2.78
CA ALA A 58 6.64 -3.01 2.17
C ALA A 58 7.13 -4.16 3.08
N ALA A 59 8.35 -4.03 3.63
CA ALA A 59 8.89 -5.00 4.57
C ALA A 59 8.04 -5.15 5.84
N ALA A 60 7.46 -4.05 6.34
CA ALA A 60 6.62 -4.07 7.55
C ALA A 60 5.31 -4.83 7.38
N ILE A 61 4.80 -4.95 6.15
CA ILE A 61 3.53 -5.62 5.83
C ILE A 61 3.71 -6.88 4.97
N GLY A 62 4.95 -7.31 4.72
CA GLY A 62 5.23 -8.48 3.87
C GLY A 62 4.85 -8.27 2.39
N ALA A 63 4.93 -7.04 1.89
CA ALA A 63 4.60 -6.66 0.53
C ALA A 63 5.85 -6.39 -0.33
N THR A 64 5.64 -6.00 -1.58
CA THR A 64 6.69 -5.54 -2.50
C THR A 64 6.56 -4.05 -2.79
N ALA A 65 7.67 -3.32 -2.80
CA ALA A 65 7.71 -1.94 -3.27
C ALA A 65 7.92 -1.88 -4.79
N VAL A 66 7.19 -1.01 -5.49
CA VAL A 66 7.31 -0.81 -6.94
C VAL A 66 7.38 0.66 -7.29
N PHE A 67 8.25 1.01 -8.24
CA PHE A 67 8.22 2.35 -8.82
C PHE A 67 7.08 2.46 -9.82
N ASP A 68 6.26 3.48 -9.66
CA ASP A 68 5.19 3.81 -10.59
C ASP A 68 5.43 5.22 -11.12
N ASP A 69 5.82 5.32 -12.40
CA ASP A 69 6.19 6.55 -13.08
C ASP A 69 4.98 7.38 -13.53
N ASP A 70 3.76 7.11 -13.03
CA ASP A 70 2.57 7.89 -13.35
C ASP A 70 2.71 9.36 -12.88
N PRO A 71 2.89 10.32 -13.81
CA PRO A 71 3.10 11.72 -13.47
C PRO A 71 1.82 12.41 -13.00
N ASP A 72 0.65 11.81 -13.24
CA ASP A 72 -0.66 12.35 -12.84
C ASP A 72 -1.07 11.92 -11.43
N GLN A 73 -0.25 11.13 -10.73
CA GLN A 73 -0.54 10.61 -9.39
C GLN A 73 0.01 11.57 -8.30
N PRO A 74 -0.83 12.40 -7.65
CA PRO A 74 -0.38 13.43 -6.72
C PRO A 74 0.03 12.90 -5.34
N ILE A 75 0.09 11.58 -5.17
CA ILE A 75 0.34 10.94 -3.87
C ILE A 75 1.67 10.21 -3.96
N ASP A 76 2.59 10.59 -3.08
CA ASP A 76 3.96 10.09 -3.02
C ASP A 76 4.10 8.57 -2.85
N LEU A 77 3.17 7.98 -2.09
CA LEU A 77 3.13 6.56 -1.73
C LEU A 77 1.68 6.05 -1.71
N THR A 78 1.44 4.96 -2.44
CA THR A 78 0.16 4.24 -2.46
C THR A 78 0.38 2.79 -2.05
N VAL A 79 -0.33 2.31 -1.04
CA VAL A 79 -0.40 0.88 -0.72
C VAL A 79 -1.70 0.33 -1.26
N THR A 80 -1.63 -0.74 -2.04
CA THR A 80 -2.80 -1.48 -2.50
C THR A 80 -2.76 -2.89 -1.92
N ILE A 81 -3.83 -3.27 -1.23
CA ILE A 81 -3.95 -4.56 -0.55
C ILE A 81 -4.43 -5.62 -1.54
N GLY A 82 -3.67 -6.71 -1.62
CA GLY A 82 -4.02 -7.92 -2.35
C GLY A 82 -4.51 -9.04 -1.44
N SER A 83 -5.01 -10.11 -2.06
CA SER A 83 -5.52 -11.30 -1.36
C SER A 83 -4.42 -12.15 -0.71
N ASP A 84 -3.15 -11.93 -1.04
CA ASP A 84 -1.97 -12.49 -0.34
C ASP A 84 -1.99 -12.25 1.18
N GLN A 85 -2.65 -11.17 1.62
CA GLN A 85 -2.76 -10.77 3.02
C GLN A 85 -3.79 -11.58 3.82
N GLU A 86 -4.64 -12.37 3.16
CA GLU A 86 -5.56 -13.30 3.84
C GLU A 86 -4.82 -14.46 4.52
N THR A 87 -3.66 -14.82 3.97
CA THR A 87 -2.84 -15.97 4.40
C THR A 87 -1.59 -15.58 5.19
N SER A 88 -1.29 -14.29 5.28
CA SER A 88 -0.12 -13.74 6.00
C SER A 88 -0.35 -13.60 7.50
#